data_AF-A0A937Z312-F1
#
_entry.id   AF-A0A937Z312-F1
#
_cell.length_a   1.000
_cell.length_b   1.000
_cell.length_c   1.000
_cell.angle_alpha   90.00
_cell.angle_beta   90.00
_cell.angle_gamma   90.00
#
_symmetry.space_group_name_H-M   'P 1'
#
loop_
_entity.id
_entity.type
_entity.pdbx_description
1 polymer ?
#
loop_
_entity_poly.entity_id
_entity_poly.type
_entity_poly.pdbx_seq_one_letter_code
_entity_poly.pdbx_strand_id
1 'polypeptide(L)'
;MAKKTGGTSFTASMRPAHARVLTGEAVEFVASLHRTFDAERRRLLAIRAERRKAFDGGALPDFLAATAAIRAGDWKIAPLPPDLRDRRVEITGPTDRKMII
;
A
#
# COMPACT_ATOMS: atom_id res chain seq x y z
N MET A 1 -17.07 -25.60 7.03
CA MET A 1 -15.73 -25.81 6.42
C MET A 1 -15.50 -24.69 5.40
N ALA A 2 -14.44 -23.90 5.56
CA ALA A 2 -14.19 -22.76 4.68
C ALA A 2 -13.93 -23.24 3.25
N LYS A 3 -14.73 -22.74 2.31
CA LYS A 3 -14.59 -22.96 0.87
C LYS A 3 -13.15 -22.59 0.48
N LYS A 4 -12.39 -23.52 -0.10
CA LYS A 4 -11.04 -23.22 -0.65
C LYS A 4 -11.23 -22.17 -1.74
N THR A 5 -10.92 -20.91 -1.43
CA THR A 5 -10.75 -19.85 -2.43
C THR A 5 -9.58 -20.28 -3.32
N GLY A 6 -9.85 -20.57 -4.60
CA GLY A 6 -8.85 -21.12 -5.51
C GLY A 6 -7.60 -20.25 -5.58
N GLY A 7 -6.42 -20.85 -5.37
CA GLY A 7 -5.14 -20.16 -5.49
C GLY A 7 -4.62 -19.43 -4.24
N THR A 8 -5.24 -19.59 -3.07
CA THR A 8 -4.75 -19.02 -1.79
C THR A 8 -4.27 -20.12 -0.84
N SER A 9 -3.13 -19.90 -0.18
CA SER A 9 -2.62 -20.76 0.89
C SER A 9 -2.29 -19.94 2.14
N PHE A 10 -2.42 -20.58 3.31
CA PHE A 10 -2.03 -20.01 4.60
C PHE A 10 -0.90 -20.86 5.18
N THR A 11 0.21 -20.23 5.56
CA THR A 11 1.39 -20.92 6.10
C THR A 11 1.37 -21.05 7.62
N ALA A 12 0.58 -20.21 8.30
CA ALA A 12 0.43 -20.21 9.75
C ALA A 12 -0.81 -21.00 10.19
N SER A 13 -0.74 -21.57 11.40
CA SER A 13 -1.89 -22.24 12.02
C SER A 13 -3.03 -21.25 12.29
N MET A 14 -4.21 -21.57 11.78
CA MET A 14 -5.43 -20.77 11.95
C MET A 14 -6.02 -20.97 13.34
N ARG A 15 -6.14 -19.87 14.10
CA ARG A 15 -6.81 -19.81 15.40
C ARG A 15 -8.24 -19.32 15.23
N PRO A 16 -9.18 -19.68 16.12
CA PRO A 16 -10.58 -19.22 16.03
C PRO A 16 -10.73 -17.70 15.91
N ALA A 17 -9.88 -16.93 16.60
CA ALA A 17 -9.88 -15.47 16.55
C ALA A 17 -9.60 -14.90 15.15
N HIS A 18 -8.86 -15.63 14.29
CA HIS A 18 -8.54 -15.20 12.93
C HIS A 18 -9.76 -15.22 12.00
N ALA A 19 -10.76 -16.06 12.26
CA ALA A 19 -11.97 -16.17 11.44
C ALA A 19 -12.78 -14.86 11.39
N ARG A 20 -12.59 -13.95 12.37
CA ARG A 20 -13.20 -12.62 12.39
C ARG A 20 -12.61 -11.66 11.35
N VAL A 21 -11.37 -11.90 10.92
CA VAL A 21 -10.65 -11.04 9.96
C VAL A 21 -10.54 -11.74 8.61
N LEU A 22 -10.18 -13.02 8.62
CA LEU A 22 -10.02 -13.87 7.44
C LEU A 22 -11.35 -14.55 7.08
N THR A 23 -12.40 -13.75 6.89
CA THR A 23 -13.68 -14.24 6.35
C THR A 23 -13.50 -14.68 4.90
N GLY A 24 -14.42 -15.50 4.37
CA GLY A 24 -14.37 -15.93 2.98
C GLY A 24 -14.30 -14.76 2.00
N GLU A 25 -15.16 -13.74 2.20
CA GLU A 25 -15.19 -12.55 1.34
C GLU A 25 -13.91 -11.71 1.46
N ALA A 26 -13.36 -11.55 2.68
CA ALA A 26 -12.14 -10.80 2.89
C ALA A 26 -10.94 -11.48 2.21
N VAL A 27 -10.85 -12.80 2.30
CA VAL A 27 -9.79 -13.59 1.64
C VAL A 27 -9.93 -13.49 0.11
N GLU A 28 -11.14 -13.61 -0.41
CA GLU A 28 -11.40 -13.48 -1.85
C GLU A 28 -11.06 -12.08 -2.36
N PHE A 29 -11.42 -11.04 -1.62
CA PHE A 29 -11.10 -9.66 -1.94
C PHE A 29 -9.58 -9.43 -1.98
N VAL A 30 -8.84 -9.84 -0.95
CA VAL A 30 -7.39 -9.70 -0.93
C VAL A 30 -6.72 -10.52 -2.03
N ALA A 31 -7.22 -11.73 -2.31
CA ALA A 31 -6.70 -12.54 -3.41
C ALA A 31 -6.94 -11.87 -4.77
N SER A 32 -8.08 -11.19 -4.96
CA SER A 32 -8.33 -10.37 -6.16
C SER A 32 -7.33 -9.22 -6.26
N LEU A 33 -7.12 -8.46 -5.19
CA LEU A 33 -6.14 -7.36 -5.19
C LEU A 33 -4.74 -7.86 -5.55
N HIS A 34 -4.32 -9.00 -4.99
CA HIS A 34 -3.02 -9.59 -5.30
C HIS A 34 -2.90 -9.93 -6.79
N ARG A 35 -3.89 -10.63 -7.36
CA ARG A 35 -3.88 -10.98 -8.79
C ARG A 35 -3.85 -9.76 -9.69
N THR A 36 -4.56 -8.69 -9.32
CA THR A 36 -4.62 -7.46 -10.12
C THR A 36 -3.33 -6.63 -10.04
N PHE A 37 -2.71 -6.52 -8.87
CA PHE A 37 -1.68 -5.50 -8.61
C PHE A 37 -0.27 -6.03 -8.32
N ASP A 38 -0.07 -7.33 -8.03
CA ASP A 38 1.26 -7.83 -7.61
C ASP A 38 2.32 -7.75 -8.72
N ALA A 39 1.93 -7.94 -9.98
CA ALA A 39 2.84 -7.81 -11.11
C ALA A 39 3.45 -6.39 -11.19
N GLU A 40 2.61 -5.36 -11.10
CA GLU A 40 3.06 -3.97 -11.10
C GLU A 40 3.88 -3.63 -9.86
N ARG A 41 3.46 -4.10 -8.67
CA ARG A 41 4.24 -3.94 -7.44
C ARG A 41 5.67 -4.48 -7.59
N ARG A 42 5.83 -5.67 -8.19
CA ARG A 42 7.15 -6.26 -8.45
C ARG A 42 7.96 -5.46 -9.46
N ARG A 43 7.33 -5.01 -10.55
CA ARG A 43 7.97 -4.13 -11.55
C ARG A 43 8.51 -2.85 -10.91
N LEU A 44 7.73 -2.21 -10.04
CA LEU A 44 8.15 -1.00 -9.32
C LEU A 44 9.30 -1.26 -8.34
N LEU A 45 9.34 -2.43 -7.69
CA LEU A 45 10.48 -2.82 -6.84
C LEU A 45 11.76 -3.00 -7.66
N ALA A 46 11.67 -3.61 -8.85
CA ALA A 46 12.80 -3.72 -9.76
C ALA A 46 13.30 -2.34 -10.22
N ILE A 47 12.39 -1.43 -10.58
CA ILE A 47 12.73 -0.04 -10.94
C ILE A 47 13.45 0.69 -9.79
N ARG A 48 13.04 0.45 -8.53
CA ARG A 48 13.74 1.02 -7.36
C ARG A 48 15.18 0.50 -7.26
N ALA A 49 15.41 -0.79 -7.52
CA ALA A 49 16.75 -1.37 -7.52
C ALA A 49 17.63 -0.77 -8.63
N GLU A 50 17.09 -0.59 -9.84
CA GLU A 50 17.84 0.06 -10.93
C GLU A 50 18.16 1.52 -10.62
N ARG A 51 17.20 2.26 -10.05
CA ARG A 51 17.44 3.66 -9.64
C ARG A 51 18.50 3.77 -8.54
N ARG A 52 18.56 2.79 -7.64
CA ARG A 52 19.62 2.71 -6.62
C ARG A 52 21.00 2.58 -7.27
N LYS A 53 21.17 1.68 -8.24
CA LYS A 53 22.45 1.50 -8.97
C LYS A 53 22.93 2.80 -9.61
N ALA A 54 22.02 3.58 -10.18
CA ALA A 54 22.37 4.88 -10.77
C ALA A 54 22.93 5.85 -9.71
N PHE A 55 22.31 5.89 -8.52
CA PHE A 55 22.79 6.71 -7.41
C PHE A 55 24.14 6.23 -6.87
N ASP A 56 24.32 4.92 -6.74
CA ASP A 56 25.60 4.33 -6.32
C ASP A 56 26.72 4.63 -7.34
N GLY A 57 26.36 4.80 -8.61
CA GLY A 57 27.24 5.28 -9.69
C GLY A 57 27.50 6.80 -9.70
N GLY A 58 27.03 7.54 -8.70
CA GLY A 58 27.29 8.97 -8.52
C GLY A 58 26.22 9.91 -9.08
N ALA A 59 25.13 9.39 -9.65
CA ALA A 59 23.99 10.24 -10.02
C ALA A 59 23.32 10.80 -8.76
N LEU A 60 22.96 12.09 -8.79
CA LEU A 60 22.20 12.73 -7.72
C LEU A 60 20.72 12.87 -8.10
N PRO A 61 19.77 12.80 -7.14
CA PRO A 61 18.37 13.09 -7.43
C PRO A 61 18.17 14.55 -7.82
N ASP A 62 17.33 14.78 -8.83
CA ASP A 62 16.86 16.11 -9.22
C ASP A 62 15.42 16.03 -9.78
N PHE A 63 14.80 17.18 -10.02
CA PHE A 63 13.48 17.29 -10.63
C PHE A 63 13.48 16.74 -12.06
N LEU A 64 12.49 15.90 -12.36
CA LEU A 64 12.33 15.36 -13.72
C LEU A 64 11.86 16.44 -14.69
N ALA A 65 12.59 16.62 -15.79
CA ALA A 65 12.18 17.53 -16.87
C ALA A 65 10.83 17.11 -17.48
N ALA A 66 10.59 15.80 -17.62
CA ALA A 66 9.37 15.24 -18.21
C ALA A 66 8.08 15.62 -17.46
N THR A 67 8.15 15.99 -16.19
CA THR A 67 6.98 16.39 -15.38
C THR A 67 6.91 17.89 -15.11
N ALA A 68 7.69 18.71 -15.83
CA ALA A 68 7.70 20.17 -15.64
C ALA A 68 6.32 20.80 -15.87
N ALA A 69 5.59 20.38 -16.90
CA ALA A 69 4.25 20.89 -17.20
C ALA A 69 3.24 20.63 -16.07
N ILE A 70 3.33 19.48 -15.39
CA ILE A 70 2.47 19.15 -14.25
C ILE A 70 2.76 20.07 -13.06
N ARG A 71 4.04 20.36 -12.80
CA ARG A 71 4.44 21.26 -11.71
C ARG A 71 4.05 22.72 -11.95
N ALA A 72 4.03 23.13 -13.22
CA ALA A 72 3.67 24.49 -13.63
C ALA A 72 2.16 24.69 -13.87
N GLY A 73 1.37 23.61 -13.88
CA GLY A 73 -0.07 23.66 -14.12
C GLY A 73 -0.87 24.16 -12.92
N ASP A 74 -2.03 24.76 -13.19
CA ASP A 74 -3.00 25.15 -12.16
C ASP A 74 -3.99 24.01 -11.91
N TRP A 75 -3.68 23.17 -10.91
CA TRP A 75 -4.54 22.06 -10.50
C TRP A 75 -4.56 21.92 -8.98
N LYS A 76 -5.59 21.24 -8.48
CA LYS A 76 -5.76 20.92 -7.06
C LYS A 76 -6.13 19.46 -6.91
N ILE A 77 -5.85 18.89 -5.73
CA ILE A 77 -6.36 17.56 -5.36
C ILE A 77 -7.88 17.56 -5.28
N ALA A 78 -8.48 16.38 -5.20
CA ALA A 78 -9.91 16.25 -4.92
C ALA A 78 -10.29 16.89 -3.56
N PRO A 79 -11.54 17.36 -3.39
CA PRO A 79 -11.99 17.97 -2.13
C PRO A 79 -11.77 17.07 -0.91
N LEU A 80 -11.34 17.69 0.19
CA LEU A 80 -11.11 16.97 1.45
C LEU A 80 -12.42 16.75 2.21
N PRO A 81 -12.64 15.54 2.77
CA PRO A 81 -13.74 15.29 3.69
C PRO A 81 -13.54 16.10 4.99
N PRO A 82 -14.63 16.46 5.71
CA PRO A 82 -14.55 17.36 6.87
C PRO A 82 -13.61 16.90 7.99
N ASP A 83 -13.54 15.59 8.24
CA ASP A 83 -12.70 14.93 9.24
C ASP A 83 -11.20 15.05 8.98
N LEU A 84 -10.80 15.33 7.73
CA LEU A 84 -9.38 15.49 7.35
C LEU A 84 -8.92 16.94 7.23
N ARG A 85 -9.78 17.92 7.55
CA ARG A 85 -9.45 19.35 7.40
C ARG A 85 -8.57 19.91 8.50
N ASP A 86 -8.65 19.34 9.70
CA ASP A 86 -7.87 19.76 10.87
C ASP A 86 -7.08 18.58 11.43
N ARG A 87 -5.82 18.49 11.01
CA ARG A 87 -4.87 17.44 11.42
C ARG A 87 -3.67 18.07 12.16
N ARG A 88 -3.94 19.12 12.95
CA ARG A 88 -2.90 19.93 13.64
C ARG A 88 -1.92 19.11 14.48
N VAL A 89 -2.38 17.97 15.00
CA VAL A 89 -1.58 17.02 15.76
C VAL A 89 -1.99 15.63 15.33
N GLU A 90 -1.00 14.80 14.99
CA GLU A 90 -1.16 13.38 14.72
C GLU A 90 -0.27 12.59 15.67
N ILE A 91 -0.81 11.51 16.23
CA ILE A 91 -0.06 10.56 17.05
C ILE A 91 0.06 9.24 16.29
N THR A 92 1.28 8.70 16.25
CA THR A 92 1.54 7.38 15.68
C THR A 92 1.81 6.37 16.77
N GLY A 93 1.34 5.13 16.61
CA GLY A 93 1.54 4.06 17.58
C GLY A 93 1.26 2.68 16.98
N PRO A 94 1.59 1.61 17.70
CA PRO A 94 1.31 0.24 17.26
C PRO A 94 -0.19 -0.04 17.29
N THR A 95 -0.63 -1.05 16.53
CA THR A 95 -2.04 -1.50 16.51
C THR A 95 -2.40 -2.40 17.70
N ASP A 96 -1.65 -2.35 18.80
CA ASP A 96 -1.94 -3.13 20.00
C ASP A 96 -3.21 -2.61 20.69
N ARG A 97 -4.01 -3.52 21.24
CA ARG A 97 -5.31 -3.18 21.83
C ARG A 97 -5.20 -2.12 22.94
N LYS A 98 -4.13 -2.12 23.73
CA LYS A 98 -3.92 -1.14 24.80
C LYS A 98 -3.57 0.25 24.25
N MET A 99 -2.98 0.30 23.06
CA MET A 99 -2.47 1.54 22.46
C MET A 99 -3.49 2.25 21.56
N ILE A 100 -4.63 1.60 21.26
CA ILE A 100 -5.72 2.09 20.39
C ILE A 100 -6.97 2.48 21.25
N ILE A 101 -6.76 2.97 22.47
CA ILE A 101 -7.84 3.39 23.38
C ILE A 101 -8.31 4.80 23.04
#